data_AF-A0A7C7E8C6-F1
#
_entry.id   AF-A0A7C7E8C6-F1
#
_cell.length_a   1.000
_cell.length_b   1.000
_cell.length_c   1.000
_cell.angle_alpha   90.00
_cell.angle_beta   90.00
_cell.angle_gamma   90.00
#
_symmetry.space_group_name_H-M   'P 1'
#
loop_
_entity.id
_entity.type
_entity.pdbx_description
1 polymer ?
#
loop_
_entity_poly.entity_id
_entity_poly.type
_entity_poly.pdbx_seq_one_letter_code
_entity_poly.pdbx_strand_id
1 'polypeptide(L)'
;MDLGATATHLLLLIGLILFRWLVHKEDPRSFKISIDRKGWVCFVNGALTGLIYIFSYVIIILLSGHARLSLAFTWPCIQSTIALGVKAFILFLPGVLFKEGLFRGYLFVKLSEKPKTLPKAVAVTSLAYVAYSLILHRPPSYAVTYGVNTFILSLILCLMVYSSNSLMGVIGKELAFEIAQHLLFAQNTIDELNPTVLSLHLDASPLTGIAGNIETGLAFSLVLVLGLIYEIWHVKSHLGHLRPEN
;
A
#
# COMPACT_ATOMS: atom_id res chain seq x y z
N MET A 1 -3.14 14.53 4.64
CA MET A 1 -3.94 14.61 3.40
C MET A 1 -5.15 15.47 3.70
N ASP A 2 -5.40 16.53 2.93
CA ASP A 2 -6.55 17.42 3.16
C ASP A 2 -7.78 16.97 2.34
N LEU A 3 -8.94 17.59 2.60
CA LEU A 3 -10.18 17.28 1.88
C LEU A 3 -10.09 17.56 0.37
N GLY A 4 -9.29 18.54 -0.06
CA GLY A 4 -9.09 18.87 -1.47
C GLY A 4 -8.35 17.77 -2.22
N ALA A 5 -7.33 17.18 -1.61
CA ALA A 5 -6.64 16.01 -2.14
C ALA A 5 -7.60 14.81 -2.25
N THR A 6 -8.39 14.54 -1.20
CA THR A 6 -9.38 13.44 -1.22
C THR A 6 -10.42 13.64 -2.34
N ALA A 7 -10.95 14.86 -2.50
CA ALA A 7 -11.89 15.19 -3.57
C ALA A 7 -11.27 15.00 -4.97
N THR A 8 -10.02 15.41 -5.14
CA THR A 8 -9.29 15.22 -6.40
C THR A 8 -9.16 13.74 -6.77
N HIS A 9 -8.77 12.89 -5.81
CA HIS A 9 -8.68 11.45 -6.05
C HIS A 9 -10.05 10.81 -6.35
N LEU A 10 -11.12 11.30 -5.71
CA LEU A 10 -12.47 10.86 -6.03
C LEU A 10 -12.87 11.22 -7.47
N LEU A 11 -12.60 12.45 -7.90
CA LEU A 11 -12.86 12.90 -9.28
C LEU A 11 -12.04 12.10 -10.29
N LEU A 12 -10.77 11.83 -10.00
CA LEU A 12 -9.92 10.99 -10.83
C LEU A 12 -10.40 9.53 -10.90
N LEU A 13 -10.90 8.99 -9.79
CA LEU A 13 -11.51 7.65 -9.75
C LEU A 13 -12.78 7.59 -10.62
N ILE A 14 -13.67 8.59 -10.50
CA ILE A 14 -14.86 8.70 -11.34
C ILE A 14 -14.46 8.83 -12.81
N GLY A 15 -13.47 9.68 -13.10
CA GLY A 15 -12.92 9.84 -14.45
C GLY A 15 -12.36 8.54 -15.03
N LEU A 16 -11.65 7.75 -14.23
CA LEU A 16 -11.13 6.44 -14.64
C LEU A 16 -12.27 5.46 -14.96
N ILE A 17 -13.30 5.40 -14.12
CA ILE A 17 -14.47 4.54 -14.34
C ILE A 17 -15.18 4.96 -15.64
N LEU A 18 -15.44 6.25 -15.82
CA LEU A 18 -16.07 6.80 -17.03
C LEU A 18 -15.23 6.57 -18.28
N PHE A 19 -13.90 6.74 -18.21
CA PHE A 19 -13.00 6.50 -19.32
C PHE A 19 -13.06 5.03 -19.77
N ARG A 20 -12.99 4.08 -18.83
CA ARG A 20 -13.12 2.64 -19.16
C ARG A 20 -14.48 2.30 -19.76
N TRP A 21 -15.55 2.87 -19.20
CA TRP A 21 -16.91 2.62 -19.65
C TRP A 21 -17.20 3.23 -21.04
N LEU A 22 -16.86 4.50 -21.26
CA LEU A 22 -17.22 5.22 -22.49
C LEU A 22 -16.24 4.95 -23.63
N VAL A 23 -14.93 4.93 -23.34
CA VAL A 23 -13.89 4.82 -24.39
C VAL A 23 -13.59 3.37 -24.72
N HIS A 24 -13.45 2.52 -23.69
CA HIS A 24 -13.11 1.11 -23.89
C HIS A 24 -14.32 0.17 -23.88
N LYS A 25 -15.53 0.69 -23.64
CA LYS A 25 -16.77 -0.10 -23.57
C LYS A 25 -16.67 -1.28 -22.58
N GLU A 26 -15.84 -1.12 -21.56
CA GLU A 26 -15.68 -2.12 -20.50
C GLU A 26 -16.84 -1.99 -19.51
N ASP A 27 -17.36 -3.11 -19.01
CA ASP A 27 -18.37 -3.09 -17.93
C ASP A 27 -17.74 -2.41 -16.70
N PRO A 28 -18.41 -1.44 -16.05
CA PRO A 28 -17.96 -0.87 -14.77
C PRO A 28 -17.66 -1.93 -13.70
N ARG A 29 -18.32 -3.10 -13.78
CA ARG A 29 -18.09 -4.27 -12.92
C ARG A 29 -16.82 -5.06 -13.26
N SER A 30 -16.12 -4.72 -14.34
CA SER A 30 -14.83 -5.32 -14.72
C SER A 30 -13.68 -4.91 -13.80
N PHE A 31 -13.91 -3.96 -12.89
CA PHE A 31 -13.03 -3.79 -11.74
C PHE A 31 -13.05 -5.08 -10.94
N LYS A 32 -11.87 -5.69 -10.73
CA LYS A 32 -11.69 -6.88 -9.89
C LYS A 32 -11.91 -6.59 -8.39
N ILE A 33 -12.86 -5.72 -8.07
CA ILE A 33 -13.30 -5.36 -6.73
C ILE A 33 -14.59 -6.13 -6.49
N SER A 34 -14.52 -7.15 -5.64
CA SER A 34 -15.69 -7.94 -5.27
C SER A 34 -16.11 -7.59 -3.84
N ILE A 35 -17.40 -7.35 -3.61
CA ILE A 35 -17.98 -7.02 -2.30
C ILE A 35 -18.58 -8.29 -1.64
N ASP A 36 -18.39 -9.45 -2.27
CA ASP A 36 -18.81 -10.74 -1.74
C ASP A 36 -17.93 -11.18 -0.56
N ARG A 37 -18.34 -12.27 0.11
CA ARG A 37 -17.59 -12.84 1.25
C ARG A 37 -16.13 -13.12 0.89
N LYS A 38 -15.86 -13.61 -0.33
CA LYS A 38 -14.50 -13.87 -0.82
C LYS A 38 -13.69 -12.58 -0.93
N GLY A 39 -14.28 -11.51 -1.48
CA GLY A 39 -13.66 -10.19 -1.55
C GLY A 39 -13.28 -9.63 -0.19
N TRP A 40 -14.16 -9.76 0.81
CA TRP A 40 -13.87 -9.35 2.19
C TRP A 40 -12.73 -10.17 2.82
N VAL A 41 -12.69 -11.48 2.60
CA VAL A 41 -11.57 -12.31 3.07
C VAL A 41 -10.26 -11.86 2.42
N CYS A 42 -10.25 -11.57 1.11
CA CYS A 42 -9.09 -11.02 0.42
C CYS A 42 -8.67 -9.67 1.02
N PHE A 43 -9.62 -8.77 1.29
CA PHE A 43 -9.36 -7.47 1.92
C PHE A 43 -8.69 -7.62 3.29
N VAL A 44 -9.25 -8.47 4.16
CA VAL A 44 -8.72 -8.70 5.51
C VAL A 44 -7.32 -9.30 5.46
N ASN A 45 -7.09 -10.30 4.59
CA ASN A 45 -5.75 -10.88 4.41
C ASN A 45 -4.73 -9.84 3.93
N GLY A 46 -5.16 -8.96 3.01
CA GLY A 46 -4.39 -7.81 2.57
C GLY A 46 -4.04 -6.87 3.73
N ALA A 47 -5.05 -6.45 4.49
CA ALA A 47 -4.88 -5.56 5.64
C ALA A 47 -3.93 -6.15 6.69
N LEU A 48 -4.08 -7.43 7.03
CA LEU A 48 -3.15 -8.13 7.92
C LEU A 48 -1.72 -8.13 7.38
N THR A 49 -1.54 -8.33 6.08
CA THR A 49 -0.22 -8.26 5.43
C THR A 49 0.39 -6.86 5.55
N GLY A 50 -0.41 -5.80 5.36
CA GLY A 50 0.03 -4.42 5.56
C GLY A 50 0.47 -4.14 7.00
N LEU A 51 -0.30 -4.65 7.98
CA LEU A 51 0.07 -4.57 9.40
C LEU A 51 1.36 -5.34 9.70
N ILE A 52 1.55 -6.53 9.13
CA ILE A 52 2.80 -7.29 9.30
C ILE A 52 4.00 -6.49 8.79
N TYR A 53 3.86 -5.78 7.65
CA TYR A 53 4.95 -5.01 7.08
C TYR A 53 5.36 -3.86 8.01
N ILE A 54 4.38 -3.12 8.52
CA ILE A 54 4.68 -2.01 9.42
C ILE A 54 5.23 -2.49 10.75
N PHE A 55 4.67 -3.55 11.36
CA PHE A 55 5.22 -4.10 12.60
C PHE A 55 6.63 -4.66 12.42
N SER A 56 6.91 -5.33 11.30
CA SER A 56 8.26 -5.82 10.98
C SER A 56 9.25 -4.67 10.88
N TYR A 57 8.86 -3.58 10.20
CA TYR A 57 9.67 -2.36 10.14
C TYR A 57 9.94 -1.81 11.54
N VAL A 58 8.89 -1.65 12.37
CA VAL A 58 9.00 -1.13 13.75
C VAL A 58 9.95 -1.99 14.60
N ILE A 59 9.86 -3.32 14.52
CA ILE A 59 10.75 -4.22 15.25
C ILE A 59 12.20 -4.01 14.84
N ILE A 60 12.49 -3.94 13.53
CA ILE A 60 13.86 -3.77 13.01
C ILE A 60 14.48 -2.47 13.56
N ILE A 61 13.76 -1.36 13.47
CA ILE A 61 14.29 -0.05 13.88
C ILE A 61 14.45 0.06 15.41
N LEU A 62 13.57 -0.56 16.20
CA LEU A 62 13.70 -0.61 17.66
C LEU A 62 14.93 -1.41 18.07
N LEU A 63 15.13 -2.59 17.46
CA LEU A 63 16.32 -3.42 17.71
C LEU A 63 17.62 -2.73 17.29
N SER A 64 17.55 -1.86 16.27
CA SER A 64 18.71 -1.07 15.83
C SER A 64 19.06 0.10 16.75
N GLY A 65 18.21 0.43 17.74
CA GLY A 65 18.42 1.57 18.65
C GLY A 65 18.15 2.95 18.07
N HIS A 66 17.62 3.06 16.84
CA HIS A 66 17.33 4.32 16.15
C HIS A 66 15.86 4.79 16.29
N ALA A 67 15.12 4.17 17.22
CA ALA A 67 13.72 4.46 17.45
C ALA A 67 13.36 4.34 18.93
N ARG A 68 12.37 5.13 19.35
CA ARG A 68 11.76 5.04 20.68
C ARG A 68 10.25 4.95 20.53
N LEU A 69 9.64 4.12 21.35
CA LEU A 69 8.21 3.86 21.32
C LEU A 69 7.58 4.42 22.60
N SER A 70 6.60 5.30 22.42
CA SER A 70 5.83 5.91 23.50
C SER A 70 4.47 5.22 23.59
N LEU A 71 4.08 4.82 24.81
CA LEU A 71 2.81 4.15 25.11
C LEU A 71 2.02 4.97 26.11
N ALA A 72 0.80 5.34 25.74
CA ALA A 72 -0.12 6.06 26.61
C ALA A 72 -1.52 5.42 26.56
N PHE A 73 -1.79 4.52 27.51
CA PHE A 73 -3.08 3.83 27.62
C PHE A 73 -4.07 4.59 28.50
N THR A 74 -4.35 5.85 28.15
CA THR A 74 -5.45 6.60 28.78
C THR A 74 -6.68 6.59 27.88
N TRP A 75 -7.87 6.67 28.48
CA TRP A 75 -9.13 6.71 27.73
C TRP A 75 -9.17 7.81 26.65
N PRO A 76 -8.70 9.05 26.91
CA PRO A 76 -8.58 10.08 25.87
C PRO A 76 -7.68 9.66 24.70
N CYS A 77 -6.56 8.98 24.95
CA CYS A 77 -5.66 8.51 23.89
C CYS A 77 -6.33 7.42 23.04
N ILE A 78 -7.08 6.51 23.65
CA ILE A 78 -7.83 5.45 22.95
C ILE A 78 -8.88 6.08 22.04
N GLN A 79 -9.69 7.00 22.56
CA GLN A 79 -10.71 7.71 21.78
C GLN A 79 -10.10 8.49 20.61
N SER A 80 -9.02 9.24 20.88
CA SER A 80 -8.27 9.98 19.85
C SER A 80 -7.71 9.07 18.77
N THR A 81 -7.12 7.93 19.14
CA THR A 81 -6.56 6.95 18.19
C THR A 81 -7.64 6.37 17.28
N ILE A 82 -8.80 6.02 17.84
CA ILE A 82 -9.94 5.51 17.06
C ILE A 82 -10.46 6.60 16.11
N ALA A 83 -10.64 7.83 16.61
CA ALA A 83 -11.12 8.95 15.80
C ALA A 83 -10.17 9.28 14.63
N LEU A 84 -8.86 9.34 14.91
CA LEU A 84 -7.83 9.53 13.89
C LEU A 84 -7.81 8.38 12.88
N GLY A 85 -7.96 7.14 13.33
CA GLY A 85 -7.99 5.97 12.45
C GLY A 85 -9.18 6.02 11.47
N VAL A 86 -10.38 6.36 11.98
CA VAL A 86 -11.59 6.53 11.14
C VAL A 86 -11.40 7.70 10.16
N LYS A 87 -10.88 8.83 10.62
CA LYS A 87 -10.59 9.99 9.77
C LYS A 87 -9.60 9.63 8.65
N ALA A 88 -8.51 8.94 9.00
CA ALA A 88 -7.49 8.48 8.06
C ALA A 88 -8.08 7.52 7.02
N PHE A 89 -8.93 6.58 7.43
CA PHE A 89 -9.62 5.67 6.52
C PHE A 89 -10.43 6.44 5.46
N ILE A 90 -11.25 7.40 5.88
CA ILE A 90 -12.06 8.22 4.96
C ILE A 90 -11.18 9.02 4.00
N LEU A 91 -10.09 9.60 4.51
CA LEU A 91 -9.21 10.45 3.71
C LEU A 91 -8.38 9.65 2.70
N PHE A 92 -7.87 8.47 3.07
CA PHE A 92 -6.99 7.67 2.23
C PHE A 92 -7.73 6.77 1.25
N LEU A 93 -8.95 6.33 1.55
CA LEU A 93 -9.71 5.39 0.73
C LEU A 93 -9.84 5.81 -0.74
N PRO A 94 -10.25 7.05 -1.09
CA PRO A 94 -10.33 7.45 -2.50
C PRO A 94 -8.97 7.42 -3.21
N GLY A 95 -7.91 7.81 -2.50
CA GLY A 95 -6.54 7.77 -3.04
C GLY A 95 -6.07 6.37 -3.34
N VAL A 96 -6.27 5.43 -2.40
CA VAL A 96 -5.93 4.02 -2.60
C VAL A 96 -6.78 3.40 -3.72
N LEU A 97 -8.09 3.64 -3.74
CA LEU A 97 -8.97 3.12 -4.80
C LEU A 97 -8.56 3.62 -6.19
N PHE A 98 -8.22 4.90 -6.31
CA PHE A 98 -7.73 5.46 -7.57
C PHE A 98 -6.39 4.86 -7.98
N LYS A 99 -5.38 4.90 -7.09
CA LYS A 99 -4.03 4.37 -7.37
C LYS A 99 -4.11 2.90 -7.79
N GLU A 100 -4.75 2.06 -6.98
CA GLU A 100 -4.82 0.62 -7.26
C GLU A 100 -5.72 0.30 -8.44
N GLY A 101 -6.81 1.05 -8.60
CA GLY A 101 -7.69 0.94 -9.76
C GLY A 101 -6.97 1.25 -11.08
N LEU A 102 -6.16 2.31 -11.11
CA LEU A 102 -5.41 2.74 -12.30
C LEU A 102 -4.28 1.76 -12.64
N PHE A 103 -3.39 1.49 -11.68
CA PHE A 103 -2.19 0.72 -11.95
C PHE A 103 -2.47 -0.78 -12.01
N ARG A 104 -3.17 -1.33 -11.01
CA ARG A 104 -3.36 -2.78 -10.89
C ARG A 104 -4.67 -3.23 -11.51
N GLY A 105 -5.72 -2.40 -11.43
CA GLY A 105 -7.04 -2.70 -11.97
C GLY A 105 -7.20 -2.47 -13.46
N TYR A 106 -6.40 -1.59 -14.05
CA TYR A 106 -6.48 -1.22 -15.45
C TYR A 106 -5.18 -1.52 -16.21
N LEU A 107 -4.08 -0.82 -15.89
CA LEU A 107 -2.82 -0.94 -16.63
C LEU A 107 -2.26 -2.37 -16.59
N PHE A 108 -2.12 -2.94 -15.39
CA PHE A 108 -1.61 -4.30 -15.20
C PHE A 108 -2.51 -5.34 -15.88
N VAL A 109 -3.83 -5.25 -15.69
CA VAL A 109 -4.78 -6.21 -16.28
C VAL A 109 -4.65 -6.23 -17.80
N LYS A 110 -4.64 -5.06 -18.46
CA LYS A 110 -4.46 -4.98 -19.93
C LYS A 110 -3.11 -5.52 -20.40
N LEU A 111 -2.03 -5.23 -19.67
CA LEU A 111 -0.70 -5.71 -20.04
C LEU A 111 -0.51 -7.22 -19.77
N SER A 112 -1.28 -7.80 -18.86
CA SER A 112 -1.16 -9.19 -18.41
C SER A 112 -2.12 -10.17 -19.10
N GLU A 113 -2.90 -9.72 -20.09
CA GLU A 113 -3.88 -10.55 -20.83
C GLU A 113 -3.27 -11.84 -21.41
N LYS A 114 -1.97 -11.83 -21.73
CA LYS A 114 -1.23 -13.02 -22.16
C LYS A 114 -0.29 -13.50 -21.05
N PRO A 115 -0.26 -14.81 -20.71
CA PRO A 115 0.60 -15.31 -19.63
C PRO A 115 2.10 -15.09 -19.91
N LYS A 116 2.53 -15.16 -21.18
CA LYS A 116 3.92 -14.86 -21.58
C LYS A 116 4.33 -13.41 -21.32
N THR A 117 3.38 -12.49 -21.13
CA THR A 117 3.65 -11.08 -20.88
C THR A 117 3.68 -10.71 -19.41
N LEU A 118 3.44 -11.66 -18.48
CA LEU A 118 3.37 -11.37 -17.04
C LEU A 118 4.62 -10.63 -16.51
N PRO A 119 5.88 -11.05 -16.77
CA PRO A 119 7.04 -10.33 -16.25
C PRO A 119 7.12 -8.89 -16.77
N LYS A 120 6.80 -8.70 -18.05
CA LYS A 120 6.77 -7.36 -18.69
C LYS A 120 5.65 -6.49 -18.10
N ALA A 121 4.46 -7.05 -17.89
CA ALA A 121 3.31 -6.36 -17.31
C ALA A 121 3.61 -5.89 -15.89
N VAL A 122 4.20 -6.76 -15.06
CA VAL A 122 4.63 -6.45 -13.70
C VAL A 122 5.68 -5.33 -13.71
N ALA A 123 6.71 -5.45 -14.55
CA ALA A 123 7.79 -4.45 -14.62
C ALA A 123 7.29 -3.08 -15.10
N VAL A 124 6.53 -3.02 -16.20
CA VAL A 124 6.02 -1.77 -16.78
C VAL A 124 5.06 -1.07 -15.81
N THR A 125 4.13 -1.82 -15.21
CA THR A 125 3.20 -1.25 -14.23
C THR A 125 3.95 -0.69 -13.02
N SER A 126 4.99 -1.40 -12.56
CA SER A 126 5.76 -0.98 -11.40
C SER A 126 6.63 0.23 -11.66
N LEU A 127 7.25 0.33 -12.84
CA LEU A 127 7.97 1.54 -13.25
C LEU A 127 7.04 2.74 -13.38
N ALA A 128 5.84 2.55 -13.95
CA ALA A 128 4.84 3.61 -14.05
C ALA A 128 4.36 4.08 -12.66
N TYR A 129 4.17 3.14 -11.71
CA TYR A 129 3.82 3.47 -10.33
C TYR A 129 4.91 4.28 -9.63
N VAL A 130 6.19 3.90 -9.80
CA VAL A 130 7.32 4.64 -9.25
C VAL A 130 7.38 6.06 -9.81
N ALA A 131 7.25 6.22 -11.12
CA ALA A 131 7.26 7.54 -11.76
C ALA A 131 6.13 8.43 -11.23
N TYR A 132 4.93 7.88 -11.11
CA TYR A 132 3.79 8.58 -10.51
C TYR A 132 4.06 9.00 -9.06
N SER A 133 4.54 8.08 -8.23
CA SER A 133 4.80 8.33 -6.82
C SER A 133 5.89 9.37 -6.59
N LEU A 134 6.96 9.36 -7.38
CA LEU A 134 8.04 10.35 -7.31
C LEU A 134 7.57 11.75 -7.70
N ILE A 135 6.72 11.86 -8.73
CA ILE A 135 6.15 13.15 -9.17
C ILE A 135 5.23 13.73 -8.09
N LEU A 136 4.41 12.87 -7.46
CA LEU A 136 3.41 13.29 -6.49
C LEU A 136 4.02 13.67 -5.14
N HIS A 137 4.95 12.87 -4.63
CA HIS A 137 5.51 13.07 -3.29
C HIS A 137 6.77 13.92 -3.25
N ARG A 138 7.44 14.12 -4.40
CA ARG A 138 8.68 14.91 -4.55
C ARG A 138 9.65 14.76 -3.35
N PRO A 139 10.03 13.53 -2.96
CA PRO A 139 10.81 13.34 -1.74
C PRO A 139 12.17 14.04 -1.86
N PRO A 140 12.47 15.04 -1.02
CA PRO A 140 13.73 15.79 -1.12
C PRO A 140 14.93 14.97 -0.60
N SER A 141 14.70 14.08 0.38
CA SER A 141 15.72 13.22 0.98
C SER A 141 15.40 11.74 0.70
N TYR A 142 16.44 10.94 0.45
CA TYR A 142 16.35 9.49 0.21
C TYR A 142 15.45 9.08 -0.98
N ALA A 143 15.32 9.94 -2.00
CA ALA A 143 14.48 9.69 -3.17
C ALA A 143 14.80 8.37 -3.91
N VAL A 144 16.08 7.97 -3.92
CA VAL A 144 16.51 6.69 -4.52
C VAL A 144 15.95 5.50 -3.74
N THR A 145 16.11 5.49 -2.41
CA THR A 145 15.57 4.45 -1.53
C THR A 145 14.05 4.37 -1.64
N TYR A 146 13.38 5.54 -1.65
CA TYR A 146 11.95 5.64 -1.89
C TYR A 146 11.55 4.99 -3.22
N GLY A 147 12.19 5.37 -4.32
CA GLY A 147 11.90 4.80 -5.64
C GLY A 147 12.10 3.29 -5.71
N VAL A 148 13.16 2.76 -5.09
CA VAL A 148 13.40 1.31 -5.00
C VAL A 148 12.33 0.61 -4.16
N ASN A 149 11.98 1.15 -3.00
CA ASN A 149 10.95 0.59 -2.14
C ASN A 149 9.57 0.61 -2.81
N THR A 150 9.19 1.73 -3.40
CA THR A 150 7.96 1.85 -4.20
C THR A 150 7.94 0.86 -5.36
N PHE A 151 9.08 0.62 -6.01
CA PHE A 151 9.19 -0.37 -7.07
C PHE A 151 8.91 -1.78 -6.55
N ILE A 152 9.60 -2.21 -5.50
CA ILE A 152 9.46 -3.55 -4.91
C ILE A 152 8.05 -3.75 -4.36
N LEU A 153 7.49 -2.75 -3.67
CA LEU A 153 6.11 -2.77 -3.20
C LEU A 153 5.16 -2.95 -4.39
N SER A 154 5.36 -2.22 -5.49
CA SER A 154 4.52 -2.40 -6.68
C SER A 154 4.62 -3.79 -7.29
N LEU A 155 5.82 -4.41 -7.33
CA LEU A 155 5.97 -5.79 -7.78
C LEU A 155 5.09 -6.72 -6.93
N ILE A 156 5.17 -6.59 -5.61
CA ILE A 156 4.37 -7.35 -4.65
C ILE A 156 2.87 -7.19 -4.94
N LEU A 157 2.38 -5.95 -5.07
CA LEU A 157 0.96 -5.70 -5.32
C LEU A 157 0.48 -6.29 -6.66
N CYS A 158 1.30 -6.21 -7.72
CA CYS A 158 0.99 -6.87 -8.99
C CYS A 158 0.91 -8.39 -8.84
N LEU A 159 1.84 -9.02 -8.11
CA LEU A 159 1.83 -10.46 -7.85
C LEU A 159 0.62 -10.88 -7.01
N MET A 160 0.24 -10.10 -5.99
CA MET A 160 -0.97 -10.33 -5.19
C MET A 160 -2.24 -10.29 -6.06
N VAL A 161 -2.35 -9.34 -6.99
CA VAL A 161 -3.49 -9.24 -7.92
C VAL A 161 -3.50 -10.40 -8.90
N TYR A 162 -2.32 -10.85 -9.34
CA TYR A 162 -2.21 -12.00 -10.22
C TYR A 162 -2.66 -13.30 -9.51
N SER A 163 -2.19 -13.56 -8.29
CA SER A 163 -2.51 -14.77 -7.53
C SER A 163 -3.96 -14.81 -7.05
N SER A 164 -4.48 -13.70 -6.54
CA SER A 164 -5.83 -13.64 -5.97
C SER A 164 -6.93 -13.34 -7.01
N ASN A 165 -6.54 -12.86 -8.20
CA ASN A 165 -7.43 -12.31 -9.21
C ASN A 165 -8.40 -11.24 -8.65
N SER A 166 -7.98 -10.50 -7.62
CA SER A 166 -8.78 -9.50 -6.91
C SER A 166 -7.93 -8.29 -6.51
N LEU A 167 -8.54 -7.11 -6.56
CA LEU A 167 -7.94 -5.86 -6.06
C LEU A 167 -8.15 -5.68 -4.56
N MET A 168 -9.10 -6.41 -3.95
CA MET A 168 -9.47 -6.20 -2.55
C MET A 168 -8.29 -6.42 -1.60
N GLY A 169 -7.44 -7.42 -1.86
CA GLY A 169 -6.25 -7.66 -1.02
C GLY A 169 -5.21 -6.55 -1.11
N VAL A 170 -5.01 -5.99 -2.30
CA VAL A 170 -4.07 -4.88 -2.48
C VAL A 170 -4.62 -3.59 -1.86
N ILE A 171 -5.92 -3.31 -2.03
CA ILE A 171 -6.59 -2.17 -1.39
C ILE A 171 -6.51 -2.28 0.14
N GLY A 172 -6.79 -3.47 0.69
CA GLY A 172 -6.71 -3.72 2.14
C GLY A 172 -5.30 -3.52 2.68
N LYS A 173 -4.28 -4.01 1.96
CA LYS A 173 -2.87 -3.86 2.32
C LYS A 173 -2.45 -2.38 2.37
N GLU A 174 -2.67 -1.64 1.29
CA GLU A 174 -2.31 -0.22 1.19
C GLU A 174 -3.04 0.60 2.26
N LEU A 175 -4.35 0.40 2.43
CA LEU A 175 -5.12 1.12 3.45
C LEU A 175 -4.62 0.87 4.86
N ALA A 176 -4.45 -0.40 5.25
CA ALA A 176 -4.00 -0.74 6.58
C ALA A 176 -2.60 -0.20 6.85
N PHE A 177 -1.72 -0.26 5.84
CA PHE A 177 -0.36 0.28 5.92
C PHE A 177 -0.35 1.80 6.11
N GLU A 178 -1.07 2.55 5.27
CA GLU A 178 -1.16 4.01 5.31
C GLU A 178 -1.79 4.50 6.63
N ILE A 179 -2.87 3.85 7.09
CA ILE A 179 -3.52 4.18 8.37
C ILE A 179 -2.58 3.90 9.54
N ALA A 180 -1.94 2.72 9.57
CA ALA A 180 -1.02 2.37 10.65
C ALA A 180 0.18 3.31 10.68
N GLN A 181 0.75 3.67 9.53
CA GLN A 181 1.84 4.65 9.43
C GLN A 181 1.37 6.01 9.96
N HIS A 182 0.21 6.47 9.52
CA HIS A 182 -0.33 7.75 9.97
C HIS A 182 -0.54 7.79 11.49
N LEU A 183 -1.09 6.71 12.08
CA LEU A 183 -1.30 6.63 13.54
C LEU A 183 0.02 6.56 14.32
N LEU A 184 1.01 5.80 13.84
CA LEU A 184 2.32 5.67 14.50
C LEU A 184 3.08 6.99 14.56
N PHE A 185 2.98 7.80 13.51
CA PHE A 185 3.71 9.07 13.38
C PHE A 185 2.87 10.31 13.67
N ALA A 186 1.64 10.15 14.16
CA ALA A 186 0.71 11.27 14.40
C ALA A 186 1.34 12.38 15.26
N GLN A 187 2.07 12.01 16.33
CA GLN A 187 2.73 12.96 17.24
C GLN A 187 3.96 13.67 16.65
N ASN A 188 4.53 13.18 15.55
CA ASN A 188 5.66 13.84 14.86
C ASN A 188 5.18 14.77 13.74
N THR A 189 3.86 14.83 13.52
CA THR A 189 3.20 15.70 12.56
C THR A 189 2.28 16.66 13.32
N ILE A 190 1.85 17.76 12.68
CA ILE A 190 1.17 18.96 13.22
C ILE A 190 0.00 18.69 14.21
N ASP A 191 -0.48 17.45 14.35
CA ASP A 191 -1.46 16.96 15.33
C ASP A 191 -0.85 16.70 16.74
N GLU A 192 0.11 17.52 17.21
CA GLU A 192 0.68 17.42 18.57
C GLU A 192 -0.39 17.49 19.69
N LEU A 193 -1.59 18.01 19.38
CA LEU A 193 -2.70 18.09 20.34
C LEU A 193 -3.51 16.79 20.49
N ASN A 194 -3.34 15.80 19.62
CA ASN A 194 -4.15 14.58 19.62
C ASN A 194 -3.29 13.37 20.02
N PRO A 195 -3.16 13.05 21.31
CA PRO A 195 -2.31 11.95 21.75
C PRO A 195 -2.86 10.62 21.23
N THR A 196 -2.01 9.83 20.58
CA THR A 196 -2.30 8.44 20.20
C THR A 196 -1.84 7.48 21.29
N VAL A 197 -2.44 6.29 21.34
CA VAL A 197 -2.04 5.22 22.29
C VAL A 197 -0.60 4.78 22.06
N LEU A 198 -0.19 4.78 20.80
CA LEU A 198 1.11 4.32 20.34
C LEU A 198 1.71 5.39 19.45
N SER A 199 2.90 5.85 19.79
CA SER A 199 3.69 6.71 18.91
C SER A 199 5.13 6.23 18.79
N LEU A 200 5.67 6.40 17.59
CA LEU A 200 7.01 6.01 17.23
C LEU A 200 7.82 7.27 16.92
N HIS A 201 8.84 7.52 17.74
CA HIS A 201 9.81 8.58 17.51
C HIS A 201 11.04 7.98 16.82
N LEU A 202 11.45 8.61 15.72
CA LEU A 202 12.57 8.15 14.90
C LEU A 202 13.68 9.19 14.90
N ASP A 203 14.91 8.71 14.99
CA ASP A 203 16.07 9.48 14.58
C ASP A 203 16.22 9.32 13.06
N ALA A 204 15.97 10.39 12.30
CA ALA A 204 15.97 10.35 10.84
C ALA A 204 17.36 9.99 10.31
N SER A 205 17.45 8.93 9.52
CA SER A 205 18.70 8.39 8.98
C SER A 205 18.42 7.62 7.69
N PRO A 206 19.43 7.22 6.89
CA PRO A 206 19.22 6.34 5.75
C PRO A 206 18.55 5.00 6.13
N LEU A 207 18.76 4.51 7.37
CA LEU A 207 18.18 3.27 7.86
C LEU A 207 16.68 3.41 8.15
N THR A 208 16.31 4.44 8.90
CA THR A 208 14.94 4.71 9.38
C THR A 208 14.10 5.52 8.39
N GLY A 209 14.73 6.23 7.45
CA GLY A 209 14.03 7.16 6.58
C GLY A 209 13.51 8.39 7.33
N ILE A 210 12.36 8.91 6.89
CA ILE A 210 11.72 10.11 7.41
C ILE A 210 10.44 9.72 8.16
N ALA A 211 10.21 10.35 9.32
CA ALA A 211 8.98 10.16 10.08
C ALA A 211 7.75 10.44 9.20
N GLY A 212 6.75 9.55 9.27
CA GLY A 212 5.54 9.63 8.45
C GLY A 212 5.70 9.16 7.01
N ASN A 213 6.89 8.72 6.58
CA ASN A 213 7.11 8.09 5.27
C ASN A 213 8.19 7.01 5.36
N ILE A 214 7.82 5.83 5.89
CA ILE A 214 8.78 4.73 6.14
C ILE A 214 9.31 4.13 4.84
N GLU A 215 8.64 4.37 3.72
CA GLU A 215 9.06 3.95 2.39
C GLU A 215 10.40 4.58 1.99
N THR A 216 10.85 5.64 2.67
CA THR A 216 12.16 6.27 2.45
C THR A 216 13.34 5.55 3.14
N GLY A 217 13.08 4.61 4.05
CA GLY A 217 14.10 3.95 4.86
C GLY A 217 14.59 2.59 4.33
N LEU A 218 15.88 2.28 4.53
CA LEU A 218 16.47 0.98 4.16
C LEU A 218 15.94 -0.18 5.00
N ALA A 219 15.55 0.05 6.26
CA ALA A 219 14.93 -0.97 7.08
C ALA A 219 13.62 -1.48 6.45
N PHE A 220 12.87 -0.60 5.79
CA PHE A 220 11.67 -1.01 5.06
C PHE A 220 12.02 -1.79 3.78
N SER A 221 13.14 -1.49 3.12
CA SER A 221 13.62 -2.30 1.99
C SER A 221 13.80 -3.77 2.37
N LEU A 222 14.30 -4.06 3.58
CA LEU A 222 14.45 -5.43 4.06
C LEU A 222 13.10 -6.14 4.22
N VAL A 223 12.11 -5.45 4.80
CA VAL A 223 10.73 -5.96 4.92
C VAL A 223 10.15 -6.27 3.53
N LEU A 224 10.34 -5.35 2.58
CA LEU A 224 9.85 -5.50 1.21
C LEU A 224 10.53 -6.66 0.47
N VAL A 225 11.84 -6.84 0.62
CA VAL A 225 12.54 -7.97 -0.02
C VAL A 225 12.03 -9.31 0.50
N LEU A 226 11.85 -9.46 1.82
CA LEU A 226 11.27 -10.67 2.41
C LEU A 226 9.83 -10.90 1.92
N GLY A 227 9.04 -9.82 1.87
CA GLY A 227 7.69 -9.85 1.33
C GLY A 227 7.63 -10.26 -0.14
N LEU A 228 8.55 -9.78 -0.97
CA LEU A 228 8.65 -10.14 -2.38
C LEU A 228 9.05 -11.61 -2.55
N ILE A 229 10.00 -12.11 -1.77
CA ILE A 229 10.39 -13.53 -1.79
C ILE A 229 9.17 -14.41 -1.48
N TYR A 230 8.40 -14.05 -0.45
CA TYR A 230 7.17 -14.75 -0.10
C TYR A 230 6.16 -14.77 -1.25
N GLU A 231 5.87 -13.62 -1.87
CA GLU A 231 4.90 -13.56 -2.98
C GLU A 231 5.38 -14.31 -4.23
N ILE A 232 6.68 -14.26 -4.55
CA ILE A 232 7.25 -15.06 -5.65
C ILE A 232 7.05 -16.55 -5.36
N TRP A 233 7.32 -17.00 -4.14
CA TRP A 233 7.12 -18.38 -3.73
C TRP A 233 5.63 -18.78 -3.80
N HIS A 234 4.74 -17.93 -3.30
CA HIS A 234 3.31 -18.15 -3.31
C HIS A 234 2.72 -18.19 -4.74
N VAL A 235 3.21 -17.35 -5.65
CA VAL A 235 2.82 -17.42 -7.08
C VAL A 235 3.35 -18.71 -7.72
N LYS A 236 4.57 -19.13 -7.40
CA LYS A 236 5.14 -20.39 -7.93
C LYS A 236 4.35 -21.61 -7.48
N SER A 237 3.93 -21.69 -6.22
CA SER A 237 3.10 -22.80 -5.74
C SER A 237 1.74 -22.82 -6.42
N HIS A 238 1.11 -21.65 -6.60
CA HIS A 238 -0.13 -21.53 -7.37
C HIS A 238 0.00 -22.00 -8.83
N LEU A 239 1.10 -21.65 -9.51
CA LEU A 239 1.37 -22.11 -10.89
C LEU A 239 1.73 -23.59 -10.95
N GLY A 240 2.40 -24.12 -9.91
CA GLY A 240 2.74 -25.54 -9.79
C GLY A 240 1.51 -26.45 -9.74
N HIS A 241 0.44 -26.02 -9.05
CA HIS A 241 -0.83 -26.74 -9.00
C HIS A 241 -1.65 -26.69 -10.30
N LEU A 242 -1.30 -25.81 -11.25
CA LEU A 242 -1.97 -25.67 -12.55
C LEU A 242 -1.26 -26.41 -13.68
N ARG A 243 -0.12 -27.07 -13.42
CA ARG A 243 0.44 -28.05 -14.36
C ARG A 243 -0.31 -29.37 -14.18
N PRO A 244 -1.00 -29.90 -15.21
CA PRO A 244 -1.36 -31.30 -15.19
C PRO A 244 -0.05 -32.10 -15.11
N GLU A 245 0.02 -33.04 -14.18
CA GLU A 245 1.02 -34.10 -14.22
C GLU A 245 0.86 -34.78 -15.58
N ASN A 246 1.92 -34.72 -16.40
CA ASN A 246 2.04 -35.53 -17.61
C ASN A 246 2.40 -36.95 -17.22
#